data_AF-G8SJ85-F1
#
_entry.id   AF-G8SJ85-F1
#
_cell.length_a   1.000
_cell.length_b   1.000
_cell.length_c   1.000
_cell.angle_alpha   90.00
_cell.angle_beta   90.00
_cell.angle_gamma   90.00
#
_symmetry.space_group_name_H-M   'P 1'
#
loop_
_entity.id
_entity.type
_entity.pdbx_description
1 polymer ?
#
loop_
_entity_poly.entity_id
_entity_poly.type
_entity_poly.pdbx_seq_one_letter_code
_entity_poly.pdbx_strand_id
1 'polypeptide(L)'
;MAYAYTAVTAESEVAALTGDLIRFDTTNASDDGGPGTERPAAEYVAEKLAEVGYEVTYVESGARGRGNVIARLTGSDQQRGALLVHGHLDVVPADAAE
;
A
#
# COMPACT_ATOMS: atom_id res chain seq x y z
N MET A 1 30.67 25.13 6.61
CA MET A 1 29.45 24.81 5.83
C MET A 1 28.56 23.94 6.71
N ALA A 2 27.40 24.45 7.14
CA ALA A 2 26.41 23.63 7.83
C ALA A 2 25.50 23.02 6.76
N TYR A 3 25.48 21.69 6.67
CA TYR A 3 24.50 20.96 5.86
C TYR A 3 23.14 21.19 6.53
N ALA A 4 22.22 21.91 5.88
CA ALA A 4 20.85 22.02 6.37
C ALA A 4 20.24 20.62 6.26
N TYR A 5 20.06 19.95 7.40
CA TYR A 5 19.28 18.73 7.47
C TYR A 5 17.82 19.13 7.31
N THR A 6 17.27 19.00 6.10
CA THR A 6 15.84 19.18 5.88
C THR A 6 15.14 18.07 6.67
N ALA A 7 14.44 18.45 7.73
CA ALA A 7 13.67 17.49 8.51
C ALA A 7 12.62 16.83 7.61
N VAL A 8 12.55 15.50 7.64
CA VAL A 8 11.47 14.75 6.99
C VAL A 8 10.17 15.15 7.70
N THR A 9 9.21 15.65 6.93
CA THR A 9 7.84 15.90 7.41
C THR A 9 6.94 14.74 6.99
N ALA A 10 5.83 14.53 7.70
CA ALA A 10 4.85 13.52 7.34
C ALA A 10 4.33 13.72 5.91
N GLU A 11 4.14 14.98 5.48
CA GLU A 11 3.72 15.28 4.10
C GLU A 11 4.77 14.87 3.07
N SER A 12 6.06 15.12 3.35
CA SER A 12 7.15 14.73 2.45
C SER A 12 7.33 13.20 2.36
N GLU A 13 7.11 12.50 3.47
CA GLU A 13 7.17 11.04 3.52
C GLU A 13 5.98 10.41 2.78
N VAL A 14 4.76 10.93 2.98
CA VAL A 14 3.57 10.48 2.24
C VAL A 14 3.78 10.68 0.74
N ALA A 15 4.28 11.83 0.30
CA ALA A 15 4.56 12.07 -1.12
C ALA A 15 5.57 11.08 -1.71
N ALA A 16 6.62 10.73 -0.95
CA ALA A 16 7.60 9.74 -1.35
C ALA A 16 6.98 8.33 -1.46
N LEU A 17 6.26 7.88 -0.42
CA LEU A 17 5.59 6.58 -0.38
C LEU A 17 4.56 6.44 -1.51
N THR A 18 3.76 7.47 -1.78
CA THR A 18 2.83 7.50 -2.91
C THR A 18 3.56 7.44 -4.25
N GLY A 19 4.65 8.19 -4.39
CA GLY A 19 5.49 8.15 -5.59
C GLY A 19 6.10 6.77 -5.85
N ASP A 20 6.51 6.06 -4.80
CA ASP A 20 7.00 4.69 -4.88
C ASP A 20 5.88 3.72 -5.28
N LEU A 21 4.68 3.86 -4.70
CA LEU A 21 3.52 3.03 -5.01
C LEU A 21 3.09 3.14 -6.49
N ILE A 22 3.08 4.36 -7.06
CA ILE A 22 2.69 4.61 -8.45
C ILE A 22 3.59 3.85 -9.45
N ARG A 23 4.81 3.48 -9.05
CA ARG A 23 5.75 2.75 -9.94
C ARG A 23 5.42 1.26 -10.09
N PHE A 24 4.59 0.70 -9.22
CA PHE A 24 4.13 -0.68 -9.37
C PHE A 24 2.98 -0.74 -10.38
N ASP A 25 3.08 -1.66 -11.33
CA ASP A 25 1.99 -1.96 -12.24
C ASP A 25 0.93 -2.84 -11.55
N THR A 26 -0.03 -2.16 -10.92
CA THR A 26 -1.18 -2.76 -10.23
C THR A 26 -2.43 -2.79 -11.10
N THR A 27 -2.28 -2.73 -12.43
CA THR A 27 -3.40 -2.72 -13.35
C THR A 27 -4.25 -3.97 -13.18
N ASN A 28 -5.53 -3.78 -12.87
CA ASN A 28 -6.51 -4.87 -12.75
C ASN A 28 -7.11 -5.15 -14.14
N ALA A 29 -6.50 -6.07 -14.87
CA ALA A 29 -7.00 -6.49 -16.15
C ALA A 29 -8.35 -7.21 -16.02
N SER A 30 -9.25 -6.96 -16.97
CA SER A 30 -10.59 -7.58 -17.02
C SER A 30 -10.57 -9.10 -17.27
N ASP A 31 -9.41 -9.66 -17.65
CA ASP A 31 -9.15 -11.08 -17.85
C ASP A 31 -8.04 -11.58 -16.90
N ASP A 32 -8.12 -12.84 -16.47
CA ASP A 32 -7.25 -13.50 -15.45
C ASP A 32 -5.76 -13.67 -15.88
N GLY A 33 -5.26 -12.82 -16.77
CA GLY A 33 -3.89 -12.84 -17.28
C GLY A 33 -3.44 -11.59 -18.05
N GLY A 34 -4.19 -10.49 -17.99
CA GLY A 34 -3.71 -9.22 -18.53
C GLY A 34 -2.53 -8.63 -17.74
N PRO A 35 -1.92 -7.54 -18.24
CA PRO A 35 -0.69 -7.00 -17.65
C PRO A 35 -0.96 -6.43 -16.24
N GLY A 36 -0.05 -6.69 -15.31
CA GLY A 36 -0.09 -6.17 -13.94
C GLY A 36 -0.45 -7.20 -12.87
N THR A 37 -0.05 -6.91 -11.63
CA THR A 37 -0.47 -7.65 -10.43
C THR A 37 -0.29 -6.76 -9.21
N GLU A 38 -1.22 -6.79 -8.26
CA GLU A 38 -1.13 -5.99 -7.05
C GLU A 38 -0.08 -6.50 -6.06
N ARG A 39 0.41 -7.74 -6.22
CA ARG A 39 1.28 -8.39 -5.24
C ARG A 39 2.54 -7.60 -4.89
N PRO A 40 3.34 -7.08 -5.83
CA PRO A 40 4.53 -6.30 -5.48
C PRO A 40 4.20 -5.04 -4.66
N ALA A 41 3.10 -4.35 -4.99
CA ALA A 41 2.64 -3.19 -4.22
C ALA A 41 2.15 -3.61 -2.82
N ALA A 42 1.44 -4.73 -2.71
CA ALA A 42 0.99 -5.28 -1.44
C ALA A 42 2.16 -5.69 -0.53
N GLU A 43 3.18 -6.36 -1.09
CA GLU A 43 4.41 -6.72 -0.39
C GLU A 43 5.18 -5.46 0.06
N TYR A 44 5.24 -4.41 -0.77
CA TYR A 44 5.84 -3.12 -0.40
C TYR A 44 5.11 -2.45 0.78
N VAL A 45 3.78 -2.40 0.77
CA VAL A 45 2.99 -1.85 1.89
C VAL A 45 3.21 -2.68 3.16
N ALA A 46 3.24 -4.01 3.05
CA ALA A 46 3.50 -4.89 4.17
C ALA A 46 4.90 -4.64 4.77
N GLU A 47 5.93 -4.47 3.93
CA GLU A 47 7.29 -4.14 4.35
C GLU A 47 7.33 -2.79 5.09
N LYS A 48 6.70 -1.74 4.55
CA LYS A 48 6.67 -0.41 5.19
C LYS A 48 5.93 -0.38 6.53
N LEU A 49 4.86 -1.16 6.67
CA LEU A 49 4.18 -1.31 7.96
C LEU A 49 5.03 -2.11 8.96
N ALA A 50 5.70 -3.17 8.51
CA ALA A 50 6.59 -3.96 9.36
C ALA A 50 7.82 -3.15 9.83
N GLU A 51 8.37 -2.28 8.97
CA GLU A 51 9.50 -1.39 9.28
C GLU A 51 9.23 -0.51 10.52
N VAL A 52 7.98 -0.09 10.70
CA VAL A 52 7.55 0.73 11.85
C VAL A 52 6.91 -0.08 12.99
N GLY A 53 7.00 -1.41 12.93
CA GLY A 53 6.65 -2.32 14.04
C GLY A 53 5.23 -2.89 14.02
N TYR A 54 4.49 -2.79 12.92
CA TYR A 54 3.21 -3.48 12.80
C TYR A 54 3.38 -4.96 12.47
N GLU A 55 2.57 -5.80 13.11
CA GLU A 55 2.29 -7.14 12.62
C GLU A 55 1.32 -7.05 11.44
N VAL A 56 1.70 -7.66 10.31
CA VAL A 56 0.94 -7.61 9.07
C VAL A 56 0.45 -9.00 8.70
N THR A 57 -0.85 -9.11 8.44
CA THR A 57 -1.48 -10.30 7.86
C THR A 57 -1.68 -10.07 6.36
N TYR A 58 -1.04 -10.89 5.53
CA TYR A 58 -1.25 -10.93 4.08
C TYR A 58 -2.20 -12.09 3.71
N VAL A 59 -3.24 -11.80 2.95
CA VAL A 59 -4.23 -12.80 2.51
C VAL A 59 -4.55 -12.61 1.02
N GLU A 60 -4.40 -13.66 0.22
CA GLU A 60 -4.84 -13.65 -1.19
C GLU A 60 -6.33 -13.97 -1.28
N SER A 61 -7.08 -13.17 -2.05
CA SER A 61 -8.52 -13.35 -2.26
C SER A 61 -8.83 -13.53 -3.75
N GLY A 62 -9.56 -14.59 -4.10
CA GLY A 62 -10.04 -14.83 -5.47
C GLY A 62 -9.00 -15.47 -6.41
N ALA A 63 -7.79 -14.92 -6.52
CA ALA A 63 -6.73 -15.44 -7.38
C ALA A 63 -5.33 -15.16 -6.83
N ARG A 64 -4.33 -15.92 -7.33
CA ARG A 64 -2.93 -15.74 -6.95
C ARG A 64 -2.46 -14.33 -7.26
N GLY A 65 -1.85 -13.65 -6.29
CA GLY A 65 -1.36 -12.28 -6.44
C GLY A 65 -2.38 -11.17 -6.18
N ARG A 66 -3.66 -11.48 -5.92
CA ARG A 66 -4.69 -10.52 -5.49
C ARG A 66 -4.66 -10.39 -3.95
N GLY A 67 -3.62 -9.74 -3.45
CA GLY A 67 -3.28 -9.68 -2.02
C GLY A 67 -4.00 -8.57 -1.25
N ASN A 68 -4.53 -8.91 -0.07
CA ASN A 68 -4.96 -7.98 0.95
C ASN A 68 -3.87 -7.84 2.01
N VAL A 69 -3.59 -6.60 2.43
CA VAL A 69 -2.65 -6.28 3.51
C VAL A 69 -3.43 -5.74 4.69
N ILE A 70 -3.36 -6.41 5.83
CA ILE A 70 -4.12 -6.07 7.03
C ILE A 70 -3.16 -5.86 8.19
N ALA A 71 -3.22 -4.69 8.81
CA ALA A 71 -2.51 -4.38 10.05
C ALA A 71 -3.48 -3.78 11.07
N ARG A 72 -3.19 -3.94 12.36
CA ARG A 72 -4.02 -3.40 13.43
C ARG A 72 -3.18 -2.62 14.44
N LEU A 73 -3.52 -1.33 14.58
CA LEU A 73 -3.12 -0.54 15.74
C LEU A 73 -4.10 -0.80 16.88
N THR A 74 -3.62 -1.36 18.00
CA THR A 74 -4.45 -1.58 19.18
C THR A 74 -4.84 -0.24 19.81
N GLY A 75 -6.15 0.02 19.90
CA GLY A 75 -6.67 1.22 20.56
C GLY A 75 -6.48 1.16 22.08
N SER A 76 -6.39 2.34 22.71
CA SER A 76 -6.28 2.48 24.16
C SER A 76 -7.51 1.96 24.92
N ASP A 77 -8.69 1.98 24.28
CA ASP A 77 -9.93 1.36 24.78
C ASP A 77 -10.51 0.42 23.72
N GLN A 78 -10.38 -0.88 23.96
CA GLN A 78 -10.82 -1.93 23.03
C GLN A 78 -12.33 -2.20 23.07
N GLN A 79 -13.07 -1.64 24.04
CA GLN A 79 -14.52 -1.82 24.16
C GLN A 79 -15.30 -0.98 23.12
N ARG A 80 -14.65 0.04 22.53
CA ARG A 80 -15.26 0.92 21.53
C ARG A 80 -15.37 0.32 20.13
N GLY A 81 -14.87 -0.90 19.92
CA GLY A 81 -14.77 -1.52 18.60
C GLY A 81 -13.62 -0.95 17.76
N ALA A 82 -13.43 -1.51 16.57
CA ALA A 82 -12.37 -1.08 15.64
C ALA A 82 -12.90 -0.04 14.64
N LEU A 83 -12.08 0.96 14.30
CA LEU A 83 -12.25 1.75 13.09
C LEU A 83 -11.49 1.07 11.95
N LEU A 84 -12.17 0.79 10.84
CA LEU A 84 -11.53 0.27 9.63
C LEU A 84 -11.22 1.43 8.67
N VAL A 85 -9.95 1.59 8.35
CA VAL A 85 -9.49 2.40 7.21
C VAL A 85 -9.18 1.42 6.09
N HIS A 86 -9.88 1.55 4.97
CA HIS A 86 -9.78 0.63 3.84
C HIS A 86 -9.53 1.41 2.54
N GLY A 87 -8.66 0.87 1.69
CA GLY A 87 -8.34 1.37 0.36
C GLY A 87 -7.92 0.21 -0.53
N HIS A 88 -7.83 0.46 -1.83
CA HIS A 88 -7.42 -0.55 -2.81
C HIS A 88 -6.11 -0.12 -3.50
N LEU A 89 -5.31 -1.09 -3.92
CA LEU A 89 -4.01 -0.85 -4.59
C LEU A 89 -4.13 -0.91 -6.11
N ASP A 90 -5.17 -1.54 -6.63
CA ASP A 90 -5.36 -1.72 -8.06
C ASP A 90 -5.83 -0.44 -8.75
N VAL A 91 -5.46 -0.33 -10.02
CA VAL A 91 -5.92 0.73 -10.90
C VAL A 91 -6.51 0.13 -12.17
N VAL A 92 -7.31 0.93 -12.87
CA VAL A 92 -7.78 0.58 -14.21
C VAL A 92 -6.65 0.80 -15.23
N PRO A 93 -6.70 0.14 -16.40
CA PRO A 93 -5.78 0.42 -17.50
C PRO A 93 -5.80 1.91 -17.87
N ALA A 94 -4.64 2.48 -18.16
CA ALA A 94 -4.48 3.84 -18.66
C ALA A 94 -4.03 3.83 -20.13
N ASP A 95 -4.70 4.61 -20.98
CA ASP A 95 -4.27 4.84 -22.36
C ASP A 95 -3.46 6.13 -22.43
N ALA A 96 -2.23 6.05 -22.96
CA ALA A 96 -1.34 7.19 -23.08
C ALA A 96 -1.77 8.20 -24.16
N ALA A 97 -2.73 7.82 -25.02
CA ALA A 97 -3.27 8.69 -26.06
C ALA A 97 -4.46 9.55 -25.61
N GLU A 98 -5.01 9.31 -24.41
CA GLU A 98 -6.05 10.16 -23.79
C GLU A 98 -5.49 11.47 -23.19
#